data_AF-A0A916U508-F1
#
_entry.id   AF-A0A916U508-F1
#
_cell.length_a   1.000
_cell.length_b   1.000
_cell.length_c   1.000
_cell.angle_alpha   90.00
_cell.angle_beta   90.00
_cell.angle_gamma   90.00
#
_symmetry.space_group_name_H-M   'P 1'
#
loop_
_entity.id
_entity.type
_entity.pdbx_description
1 polymer ?
#
loop_
_entity_poly.entity_id
_entity_poly.type
_entity_poly.pdbx_seq_one_letter_code
_entity_poly.pdbx_strand_id
1 'polypeptide(L)'
;MALCVSASTNPDGSLQLVPDPSKTDLGTCSYVLQSGAEVAESSLANLTPAQGLEISMSVCALWALAWGIKQVAKTLKGIGNEEIE
;
A
#
# COMPACT_ATOMS: atom_id res chain seq x y z
N MET A 1 15.26 -15.11 6.33
CA MET A 1 16.45 -15.19 5.46
C MET A 1 16.14 -14.50 4.15
N ALA A 2 16.60 -13.26 4.03
CA ALA A 2 16.54 -12.49 2.80
C ALA A 2 17.86 -12.63 2.04
N LEU A 3 17.79 -12.81 0.72
CA LEU A 3 18.94 -12.95 -0.17
C LEU A 3 18.82 -11.91 -1.28
N CYS A 4 19.93 -11.26 -1.61
CA CYS A 4 20.00 -10.41 -2.78
C CYS A 4 20.01 -11.27 -4.05
N VAL A 5 19.22 -10.84 -5.04
CA VAL A 5 19.17 -11.49 -6.34
C VAL A 5 19.36 -10.49 -7.47
N SER A 6 20.07 -10.94 -8.49
CA SER A 6 20.14 -10.28 -9.79
C SER A 6 19.15 -10.96 -10.74
N ALA A 7 18.43 -10.16 -11.51
CA ALA A 7 17.53 -10.65 -12.54
C ALA A 7 18.32 -10.77 -13.85
N SER A 8 18.41 -12.00 -14.39
CA SER A 8 18.92 -12.27 -15.72
C SER A 8 17.74 -12.63 -16.62
N THR A 9 17.63 -11.98 -17.77
CA THR A 9 16.59 -12.31 -18.75
C THR A 9 17.16 -13.31 -19.74
N ASN A 10 16.53 -14.48 -19.83
CA ASN A 10 16.88 -15.49 -20.82
C ASN A 10 16.42 -15.02 -22.22
N PRO A 11 17.06 -15.51 -23.30
CA PRO A 11 16.65 -15.21 -24.67
C PRO A 11 15.19 -15.59 -24.97
N ASP A 12 14.62 -16.51 -24.19
CA ASP A 12 13.23 -16.98 -24.29
C ASP A 12 12.23 -16.01 -23.62
N GLY A 13 12.71 -14.88 -23.07
CA GLY A 13 11.92 -13.90 -22.33
C GLY A 13 11.59 -14.30 -20.88
N SER A 14 12.06 -15.47 -20.43
CA SER A 14 11.92 -15.89 -19.04
C SER A 14 12.90 -15.13 -18.12
N LEU A 15 12.45 -14.80 -16.92
CA LEU A 15 13.27 -14.14 -15.91
C LEU A 15 13.89 -15.19 -15.00
N GLN A 16 15.22 -15.24 -14.92
CA GLN A 16 15.96 -16.05 -13.97
C GLN A 16 16.48 -15.17 -12.84
N LEU A 17 16.19 -15.55 -11.60
CA LEU A 17 16.70 -14.88 -10.42
C LEU A 17 17.94 -15.65 -9.94
N VAL A 18 19.10 -14.99 -9.94
CA VAL A 18 20.37 -15.58 -9.52
C VAL A 18 20.78 -14.98 -8.18
N PRO A 19 20.91 -15.79 -7.11
CA PRO A 19 21.38 -15.33 -5.80
C PRO A 19 22.77 -14.72 -5.93
N ASP A 20 22.94 -13.52 -5.39
CA ASP A 20 24.25 -12.87 -5.26
C ASP A 20 24.68 -12.93 -3.79
N PRO A 21 25.46 -13.96 -3.39
CA PRO A 21 25.92 -14.11 -2.01
C PRO A 21 27.00 -13.09 -1.63
N SER A 22 27.53 -12.31 -2.57
CA SER A 22 28.53 -11.28 -2.29
C SER A 22 27.92 -10.00 -1.70
N LYS A 23 26.60 -9.85 -1.83
CA LYS A 23 25.83 -8.72 -1.32
C LYS A 23 25.10 -9.12 -0.03
N THR A 24 25.71 -8.78 1.10
CA THR A 24 25.10 -8.91 2.44
C THR A 24 24.25 -7.71 2.84
N ASP A 25 24.44 -6.57 2.18
CA ASP A 25 23.64 -5.37 2.40
C ASP A 25 22.40 -5.35 1.49
N LEU A 26 21.23 -5.60 2.09
CA LEU A 26 19.95 -5.70 1.38
C LEU A 26 19.43 -4.35 0.86
N GLY A 27 19.94 -3.22 1.37
CA GLY A 27 19.51 -1.87 1.00
C GLY A 27 20.02 -1.42 -0.38
N THR A 28 21.02 -2.10 -0.92
CA THR A 28 21.62 -1.80 -2.24
C THR A 28 21.25 -2.80 -3.33
N CYS A 29 20.38 -3.76 -3.03
CA CYS A 29 20.04 -4.85 -3.95
C CYS A 29 18.89 -4.48 -4.88
N SER A 30 19.03 -4.79 -6.18
CA SER A 30 17.97 -4.55 -7.17
C SER A 30 16.72 -5.35 -6.89
N TYR A 31 16.89 -6.57 -6.36
CA TYR A 31 15.80 -7.44 -5.94
C TYR A 31 16.22 -8.19 -4.66
N VAL A 32 15.26 -8.36 -3.75
CA VAL A 32 15.43 -9.11 -2.51
C VAL A 32 14.47 -10.29 -2.53
N LEU A 33 15.00 -11.50 -2.47
CA LEU A 33 14.22 -12.72 -2.23
C LEU A 33 14.10 -12.94 -0.73
N GLN A 34 12.88 -12.89 -0.21
CA GLN A 34 12.56 -13.25 1.17
C GLN A 34 11.83 -14.59 1.22
N SER A 35 12.06 -15.39 2.26
CA SER A 35 11.28 -16.61 2.46
C SER A 35 9.82 -16.27 2.80
N GLY A 36 8.87 -17.15 2.46
CA GLY A 36 7.44 -16.86 2.71
C GLY A 36 7.09 -16.69 4.20
N ALA A 37 7.87 -17.28 5.10
CA ALA A 37 7.67 -17.19 6.55
C ALA A 37 7.88 -15.77 7.11
N GLU A 38 8.76 -14.99 6.51
CA GLU A 38 9.04 -13.59 6.88
C GLU A 38 8.14 -12.60 6.13
N VAL A 39 7.49 -13.02 5.05
CA VAL A 39 6.39 -12.27 4.41
C VAL A 39 5.11 -12.39 5.26
N ALA A 40 4.87 -13.54 5.90
CA ALA A 40 3.78 -13.69 6.86
C ALA A 40 3.93 -12.79 8.11
N GLU A 41 5.16 -12.39 8.42
CA GLU A 41 5.50 -11.42 9.48
C GLU A 41 5.40 -9.95 9.00
N SER A 42 4.95 -9.69 7.76
CA SER A 42 4.69 -8.33 7.28
C SER A 42 3.63 -7.67 8.16
N SER A 43 3.84 -6.41 8.57
CA SER A 43 3.04 -5.75 9.61
C SER A 43 1.54 -5.67 9.34
N LEU A 44 1.10 -5.84 8.08
CA LEU A 44 -0.32 -5.95 7.72
C LEU A 44 -0.93 -7.32 8.03
N ALA A 45 -0.14 -8.40 7.91
CA ALA A 45 -0.60 -9.77 8.15
C ALA A 45 -0.61 -10.14 9.64
N ASN A 46 0.14 -9.41 10.47
CA ASN A 46 0.23 -9.61 11.92
C ASN A 46 -0.58 -8.57 12.72
N LEU A 47 -1.65 -8.02 12.13
CA LEU A 47 -2.53 -7.10 12.85
C LEU A 47 -3.38 -7.87 13.85
N THR A 48 -3.37 -7.41 15.10
CA THR A 48 -4.36 -7.86 16.08
C THR A 48 -5.76 -7.37 15.68
N PRO A 49 -6.84 -8.03 16.12
CA PRO A 49 -8.20 -7.58 15.84
C PRO A 49 -8.46 -6.13 16.28
N ALA A 50 -7.84 -5.69 17.38
CA ALA A 50 -7.95 -4.32 17.88
C ALA A 50 -7.31 -3.30 16.91
N GLN A 51 -6.10 -3.58 16.41
CA GLN A 51 -5.42 -2.71 15.44
C GLN A 51 -6.18 -2.65 14.11
N GLY A 52 -6.76 -3.77 13.66
CA GLY A 52 -7.63 -3.78 12.48
C GLY A 52 -8.88 -2.90 12.65
N LEU A 53 -9.48 -2.91 13.84
CA LEU A 53 -10.61 -2.05 14.19
C LEU A 53 -10.23 -0.57 14.15
N GLU A 54 -9.09 -0.18 14.72
CA GLU A 54 -8.61 1.22 14.72
C GLU A 54 -8.37 1.76 13.31
N ILE A 55 -7.71 0.95 12.46
CA ILE A 55 -7.45 1.31 11.06
C ILE A 55 -8.77 1.46 10.30
N SER A 56 -9.69 0.50 10.45
CA SER A 56 -10.98 0.55 9.75
C SER A 56 -11.85 1.74 10.18
N MET A 57 -11.88 2.07 11.47
CA MET A 57 -12.58 3.26 11.97
C MET A 57 -12.01 4.55 11.40
N SER A 58 -10.68 4.65 11.31
CA SER A 58 -10.00 5.81 10.74
C SER A 58 -10.37 6.01 9.26
N VAL A 59 -10.42 4.92 8.49
CA VAL A 59 -10.84 4.94 7.08
C VAL A 59 -12.30 5.36 6.96
N CYS A 60 -13.20 4.81 7.78
CA CYS A 60 -14.61 5.18 7.80
C CYS A 60 -14.81 6.67 8.15
N ALA A 61 -14.05 7.19 9.12
CA ALA A 61 -14.13 8.59 9.53
C ALA A 61 -13.71 9.56 8.39
N LEU A 62 -12.62 9.24 7.68
CA LEU A 62 -12.19 10.03 6.53
C LEU A 62 -13.23 10.03 5.41
N TRP A 63 -13.85 8.87 5.16
CA TRP A 63 -14.89 8.76 4.15
C TRP A 63 -16.15 9.55 4.53
N ALA A 64 -16.56 9.48 5.79
CA ALA A 64 -17.68 10.25 6.32
C ALA A 64 -17.43 11.77 6.25
N LEU A 65 -16.21 12.23 6.58
CA LEU A 65 -15.81 13.62 6.45
C LEU A 65 -15.86 14.09 5.00
N ALA A 66 -15.30 13.32 4.06
CA ALA A 66 -15.34 13.63 2.64
C ALA A 66 -16.79 13.73 2.12
N TRP A 67 -17.66 12.82 2.55
CA TRP A 67 -19.08 12.85 2.20
C TRP A 67 -19.78 14.08 2.81
N GLY A 68 -19.50 14.42 4.07
CA GLY A 68 -20.04 15.60 4.74
C GLY A 68 -19.66 16.90 4.01
N ILE A 69 -18.38 17.07 3.66
CA ILE A 69 -17.90 18.21 2.87
C ILE A 69 -18.62 18.28 1.52
N LYS A 70 -18.82 17.13 0.86
CA LYS A 70 -19.56 17.06 -0.40
C LYS A 70 -21.02 17.51 -0.25
N GLN A 71 -21.69 17.16 0.86
CA GLN A 71 -23.05 17.62 1.13
C GLN A 71 -23.09 19.12 1.35
N VAL A 72 -22.20 19.67 2.19
CA VAL A 72 -22.11 21.12 2.42
C VAL A 72 -21.85 21.88 1.13
N ALA A 73 -20.94 21.41 0.29
CA ALA A 73 -20.66 22.02 -1.01
C ALA A 73 -21.86 21.99 -1.97
N LYS A 74 -22.69 20.94 -1.92
CA LYS A 74 -23.94 20.89 -2.69
C LYS A 74 -24.96 21.90 -2.18
N THR A 75 -25.13 22.02 -0.87
CA THR A 75 -26.07 22.98 -0.27
C THR A 75 -25.68 24.42 -0.58
N LEU A 76 -24.38 24.77 -0.47
CA LEU A 76 -23.88 26.10 -0.82
C LEU A 76 -24.07 26.43 -2.31
N LYS A 77 -23.86 25.45 -3.20
CA LYS A 77 -24.14 25.62 -4.63
C LYS A 77 -25.63 25.74 -4.95
N GLY A 78 -26.50 25.12 -4.15
CA GLY A 78 -27.94 25.27 -4.27
C GLY A 78 -28.42 26.67 -3.87
N ILE A 79 -27.91 27.20 -2.74
CA ILE A 79 -28.29 28.52 -2.20
C ILE A 79 -27.81 29.68 -3.10
N GLY A 80 -26.66 29.54 -3.77
CA GLY A 80 -26.13 30.60 -4.64
C GLY A 80 -26.88 30.81 -5.97
N ASN A 81 -27.92 30.02 -6.24
CA ASN A 81 -28.68 30.08 -7.50
C ASN A 81 -30.10 30.64 -7.32
N GLU A 82 -30.52 31.02 -6.11
CA GLU A 82 -31.86 31.57 -5.81
C GLU A 82 -31.88 33.10 -5.59
N GLU A 83 -30.74 33.81 -5.67
CA GLU A 83 -30.68 35.27 -5.52
C GLU A 83 -30.58 36.05 -6.84
N ILE A 84 -30.78 35.40 -7.99
CA ILE A 84 -30.86 36.09 -9.30
C ILE A 84 -31.99 35.49 -10.14
N GLU A 85 -33.24 35.80 -9.76
CA GLU A 85 -34.38 35.88 -10.70
C GLU A 85 -35.27 37.08 -10.33
#